data_AF-A0AAD6JCN9-F1
#
_entry.id   AF-A0AAD6JCN9-F1
#
_cell.length_a   1.000
_cell.length_b   1.000
_cell.length_c   1.000
_cell.angle_alpha   90.00
_cell.angle_beta   90.00
_cell.angle_gamma   90.00
#
_symmetry.space_group_name_H-M   'P 1'
#
loop_
_entity.id
_entity.type
_entity.pdbx_description
1 polymer ?
#
loop_
_entity_poly.entity_id
_entity_poly.type
_entity_poly.pdbx_seq_one_letter_code
_entity_poly.pdbx_strand_id
1 'polypeptide(L)'
;MPLNKQLYTFSYVCVTSGAAALVFSSIYLLVDMRGWKSMFLPFQRMGMNAMLVYVMAAEGIFAGFINGWYYNDPHNTLIYWIQKHVFIGVWNSQRVGILLYVIFAEIPF
;
A
#
# COMPACT_ATOMS: atom_id res chain seq x y z
N MET A 1 29.90 12.38 -16.76
CA MET A 1 28.98 13.44 -17.24
C MET A 1 27.99 13.74 -16.13
N PRO A 2 27.89 14.99 -15.65
CA PRO A 2 27.01 15.31 -14.52
C PRO A 2 25.55 15.30 -14.99
N LEU A 3 24.73 14.46 -14.37
CA LEU A 3 23.27 14.47 -14.52
C LEU A 3 22.72 15.64 -13.71
N ASN A 4 22.55 16.82 -14.31
CA ASN A 4 21.92 17.94 -13.59
C ASN A 4 21.10 18.88 -14.49
N LYS A 5 19.85 19.09 -14.05
CA LYS A 5 18.91 20.21 -14.26
C LYS A 5 17.86 20.25 -15.36
N GLN A 6 17.77 19.31 -16.31
CA GLN A 6 16.56 19.19 -17.15
C GLN A 6 16.08 17.74 -17.25
N LEU A 7 14.81 17.49 -16.90
CA LEU A 7 14.17 16.17 -16.95
C LEU A 7 14.24 15.50 -18.35
N TYR A 8 14.53 16.27 -19.41
CA TYR A 8 14.51 15.83 -20.81
C TYR A 8 15.89 15.69 -21.46
N THR A 9 16.99 15.67 -20.69
CA THR A 9 18.29 15.40 -21.31
C THR A 9 18.35 13.94 -21.78
N PHE A 10 18.76 13.70 -23.03
CA PHE A 10 18.88 12.36 -23.61
C PHE A 10 19.67 11.37 -22.73
N SER A 11 20.72 11.83 -22.06
CA SER A 11 21.50 10.98 -21.14
C SER A 11 20.68 10.54 -19.92
N TYR A 12 19.86 11.42 -19.34
CA TYR A 12 18.98 11.08 -18.21
C TYR A 12 17.88 10.12 -18.64
N VAL A 13 17.25 10.38 -19.80
CA VAL A 13 16.23 9.48 -20.38
C VAL A 13 16.83 8.10 -20.66
N CYS A 14 18.02 8.02 -21.24
CA CYS A 14 18.69 6.75 -21.54
C CYS A 14 19.05 5.97 -20.27
N VAL A 15 19.57 6.65 -19.23
CA VAL A 15 19.90 6.00 -17.96
C VAL A 15 18.63 5.54 -17.22
N THR A 16 17.60 6.38 -17.15
CA THR A 16 16.34 6.03 -16.47
C THR A 16 15.56 4.96 -17.21
N SER A 17 15.45 5.02 -18.54
CA SER A 17 14.83 3.97 -19.35
C SER A 17 15.62 2.67 -19.31
N GLY A 18 16.96 2.72 -19.34
CA GLY A 18 17.81 1.55 -19.17
C GLY A 18 17.64 0.90 -17.80
N ALA A 19 17.63 1.69 -16.73
CA ALA A 19 17.36 1.21 -15.37
C ALA A 19 15.95 0.60 -15.27
N ALA A 20 14.93 1.26 -15.82
CA ALA A 20 13.57 0.73 -15.85
C ALA A 20 13.48 -0.59 -16.63
N ALA A 21 14.14 -0.70 -17.79
CA ALA A 21 14.17 -1.91 -18.59
C ALA A 21 14.83 -3.08 -17.84
N LEU A 22 15.94 -2.84 -17.12
CA LEU A 22 16.58 -3.86 -16.28
C LEU A 22 15.67 -4.29 -15.13
N VAL A 23 15.00 -3.35 -14.46
CA VAL A 23 14.06 -3.65 -13.37
C VAL A 23 12.89 -4.48 -13.91
N PHE A 24 12.23 -4.05 -14.98
CA PHE A 24 11.13 -4.81 -15.58
C PHE A 24 11.55 -6.20 -16.07
N SER A 25 12.73 -6.32 -16.69
CA SER A 25 13.28 -7.60 -17.11
C SER A 25 13.53 -8.53 -15.92
N SER A 26 14.08 -8.01 -14.81
CA SER A 26 14.31 -8.81 -13.60
C SER A 26 13.00 -9.31 -12.96
N ILE A 27 11.97 -8.46 -12.88
CA ILE A 27 10.65 -8.85 -12.38
C ILE A 27 10.02 -9.89 -13.29
N TYR A 28 10.13 -9.72 -14.61
CA TYR A 28 9.62 -10.70 -15.57
C TYR A 28 10.28 -12.07 -15.39
N LEU A 29 11.61 -12.13 -15.28
CA LEU A 29 12.34 -13.37 -15.03
C LEU A 29 11.94 -14.00 -13.68
N LEU A 30 11.82 -13.20 -12.62
CA LEU A 30 11.42 -13.69 -11.29
C LEU A 30 9.99 -14.25 -11.29
N VAL A 31 9.04 -13.57 -11.92
CA VAL A 31 7.64 -14.01 -11.94
C VAL A 31 7.44 -15.20 -12.87
N ASP A 32 8.03 -15.16 -14.06
CA ASP A 32 7.75 -16.14 -15.12
C ASP A 32 8.65 -17.38 -15.02
N MET A 33 9.95 -17.23 -14.72
CA MET A 33 10.86 -18.40 -14.59
C MET A 33 10.83 -19.03 -13.20
N ARG A 34 10.70 -18.25 -12.11
CA ARG A 34 10.68 -18.79 -10.73
C ARG A 34 9.31 -19.31 -10.32
N GLY A 35 8.27 -19.11 -11.15
CA GLY A 35 6.91 -19.58 -10.87
C GLY A 35 6.22 -18.85 -9.70
N TRP A 36 6.71 -17.67 -9.29
CA TRP A 36 6.15 -16.89 -8.19
C TRP A 36 4.81 -16.21 -8.53
N LYS A 37 4.16 -16.62 -9.62
CA LYS A 37 2.85 -16.13 -10.06
C LYS A 37 1.83 -16.12 -8.92
N SER A 38 1.83 -17.13 -8.05
CA SER A 38 0.90 -17.19 -6.92
C SER A 38 1.03 -16.02 -5.94
N MET A 39 2.23 -15.47 -5.74
CA MET A 39 2.45 -14.32 -4.86
C MET A 39 2.02 -13.01 -5.52
N PHE A 40 2.06 -12.94 -6.86
CA PHE A 40 1.64 -11.78 -7.65
C PHE A 40 0.16 -11.80 -8.07
N LEU A 41 -0.56 -12.92 -7.91
CA LEU A 41 -2.01 -13.02 -8.14
C LEU A 41 -2.84 -11.92 -7.44
N PRO A 42 -2.63 -11.60 -6.14
CA PRO A 42 -3.38 -10.51 -5.50
C PRO A 42 -3.09 -9.15 -6.16
N PHE A 43 -1.83 -8.90 -6.55
CA PHE A 43 -1.43 -7.67 -7.22
C PHE A 43 -2.05 -7.53 -8.62
N GLN A 44 -2.11 -8.64 -9.37
CA GLN A 44 -2.80 -8.70 -10.66
C GLN A 44 -4.30 -8.43 -10.52
N ARG A 45 -4.97 -9.01 -9.50
CA ARG A 45 -6.40 -8.77 -9.24
C ARG A 45 -6.69 -7.33 -8.83
N MET A 46 -5.80 -6.72 -8.02
CA MET A 46 -5.86 -5.30 -7.70
C MET A 46 -5.76 -4.45 -8.97
N GLY A 47 -4.81 -4.73 -9.87
CA GLY A 47 -4.65 -4.01 -11.13
C GLY A 47 -5.85 -4.15 -12.08
N MET A 48 -6.42 -5.35 -12.18
CA MET A 48 -7.59 -5.62 -13.03
C MET A 48 -8.87 -4.91 -12.53
N ASN A 49 -8.95 -4.62 -11.23
CA ASN A 49 -10.08 -3.92 -10.61
C ASN A 49 -9.68 -2.57 -10.02
N ALA A 50 -8.75 -1.85 -10.68
CA ALA A 50 -8.15 -0.63 -10.14
C ALA A 50 -9.19 0.45 -9.78
N MET A 51 -10.26 0.60 -10.57
CA MET A 51 -11.35 1.55 -10.28
C MET A 51 -12.05 1.25 -8.96
N LEU A 52 -12.36 -0.03 -8.70
CA LEU A 52 -13.01 -0.45 -7.44
C LEU A 52 -12.09 -0.22 -6.24
N VAL A 53 -10.80 -0.53 -6.38
CA VAL A 53 -9.81 -0.28 -5.33
C VAL A 53 -9.65 1.21 -5.06
N TYR A 54 -9.59 2.03 -6.10
CA TYR A 54 -9.50 3.50 -5.98
C TYR A 54 -10.72 4.08 -5.26
N VAL A 55 -11.94 3.74 -5.70
CA VAL A 55 -13.18 4.22 -5.08
C VAL A 55 -13.27 3.75 -3.63
N MET A 56 -12.92 2.49 -3.35
CA MET A 56 -12.93 1.95 -2.00
C MET A 56 -11.95 2.70 -1.06
N ALA A 57 -10.76 3.05 -1.55
CA ALA A 57 -9.74 3.78 -0.79
C ALA A 57 -10.05 5.29 -0.67
N ALA A 58 -10.26 5.98 -1.79
CA ALA A 58 -10.34 7.44 -1.87
C ALA A 58 -11.67 8.02 -1.40
N GLU A 59 -12.79 7.33 -1.61
CA GLU A 59 -14.12 7.82 -1.17
C GLU A 59 -14.38 7.50 0.32
N GLY A 60 -13.39 6.96 1.04
CA GLY A 60 -13.55 6.57 2.44
C GLY A 60 -14.60 5.48 2.64
N ILE A 61 -15.09 4.83 1.58
CA ILE A 61 -16.09 3.76 1.65
C ILE A 61 -15.53 2.58 2.43
N PHE A 62 -14.23 2.29 2.29
CA PHE A 62 -13.56 1.27 3.10
C PHE A 62 -13.54 1.64 4.58
N ALA A 63 -13.18 2.90 4.89
CA ALA A 63 -13.18 3.40 6.26
C ALA A 63 -14.61 3.42 6.83
N GLY A 64 -15.61 3.83 6.05
CA GLY A 64 -17.02 3.82 6.41
C GLY A 64 -17.58 2.41 6.60
N PHE A 65 -17.13 1.43 5.81
CA PHE A 65 -17.49 0.02 5.96
C PHE A 65 -16.90 -0.57 7.25
N ILE A 66 -15.63 -0.30 7.54
CA ILE A 66 -14.96 -0.73 8.77
C ILE A 66 -15.56 -0.04 10.00
N ASN A 67 -15.90 1.24 9.91
CA ASN A 67 -16.58 1.99 10.98
C ASN A 67 -18.05 1.56 11.16
N GLY A 68 -18.74 1.23 10.06
CA GLY A 68 -20.14 0.82 10.06
C GLY A 68 -20.37 -0.56 10.69
N TRP A 69 -19.32 -1.39 10.78
CA TRP A 69 -19.36 -2.66 11.49
C TRP A 69 -19.22 -2.45 13.01
N TYR A 70 -20.33 -2.07 13.65
CA TYR A 70 -20.43 -1.90 15.09
C TYR A 70 -20.73 -3.22 15.79
N TYR A 71 -19.93 -3.60 16.81
CA TYR A 71 -20.20 -4.78 17.63
C TYR A 71 -20.85 -4.36 18.97
N ASN A 72 -22.17 -4.54 19.05
CA ASN A 72 -23.06 -4.37 20.22
C ASN A 72 -23.18 -2.99 20.90
N ASP A 73 -22.13 -2.17 21.02
CA ASP A 73 -22.17 -0.87 21.71
C ASP A 73 -21.54 0.22 20.86
N PRO A 74 -22.10 1.45 20.74
CA PRO A 74 -21.59 2.59 19.96
C PRO A 74 -20.22 3.17 20.43
N HIS A 75 -19.39 2.40 21.14
CA HIS A 75 -18.01 2.73 21.49
C HIS A 75 -16.97 1.64 21.11
N ASN A 76 -17.39 0.44 20.69
CA ASN A 76 -16.53 -0.61 20.13
C ASN A 76 -16.61 -0.67 18.59
N THR A 77 -16.04 0.32 17.89
CA THR A 77 -15.80 0.19 16.45
C THR A 77 -14.74 -0.87 16.19
N LEU A 78 -14.78 -1.49 15.00
CA LEU A 78 -13.76 -2.42 14.54
C LEU A 78 -12.37 -1.78 14.51
N ILE A 79 -12.31 -0.46 14.30
CA ILE A 79 -11.10 0.36 14.46
C ILE A 79 -10.56 0.30 15.88
N TYR A 80 -11.40 0.49 16.90
CA TYR A 80 -10.97 0.39 18.30
C TYR A 80 -10.45 -1.01 18.62
N TRP A 81 -11.06 -2.06 18.07
CA TRP A 81 -10.57 -3.43 18.21
C TRP A 81 -9.21 -3.63 17.54
N ILE A 82 -9.04 -3.21 16.29
CA ILE A 82 -7.75 -3.27 15.56
C ILE A 82 -6.67 -2.51 16.31
N GLN A 83 -6.99 -1.29 16.76
CA GLN A 83 -6.07 -0.46 17.52
C GLN A 83 -5.64 -1.14 18.83
N LYS A 84 -6.58 -1.76 19.55
CA LYS A 84 -6.32 -2.44 20.82
C LYS A 84 -5.55 -3.75 20.66
N HIS A 85 -5.90 -4.59 19.69
CA HIS A 85 -5.27 -5.91 19.52
C HIS A 85 -3.98 -5.88 18.67
N VAL A 86 -3.96 -5.11 17.58
CA VAL A 86 -2.83 -5.09 16.64
C VAL A 86 -1.77 -4.08 17.06
N PHE A 87 -2.15 -2.87 17.45
CA PHE A 87 -1.17 -1.81 17.75
C PHE A 87 -0.79 -1.74 19.23
N ILE A 88 -1.78 -1.78 20.14
CA ILE A 88 -1.52 -1.70 21.59
C ILE A 88 -1.01 -3.04 22.13
N GLY A 89 -1.55 -4.18 21.66
CA GLY A 89 -1.11 -5.52 22.05
C GLY A 89 0.31 -5.86 21.64
N VAL A 90 0.76 -5.42 20.45
CA VAL A 90 2.13 -5.66 19.96
C VAL A 90 3.15 -4.73 20.63
N TRP A 91 2.77 -3.48 20.90
CA TRP A 91 3.71 -2.45 21.38
C TRP A 91 3.60 -2.10 22.88
N ASN A 92 2.70 -2.76 23.62
CA ASN A 92 2.46 -2.64 25.07
C ASN A 92 2.28 -1.19 25.61
N SER A 93 2.04 -0.22 24.74
CA SER A 93 1.94 1.21 25.08
C SER A 93 0.83 1.89 24.29
N GLN A 94 -0.14 2.46 25.00
CA GLN A 94 -1.30 3.12 24.36
C GLN A 94 -0.89 4.33 23.51
N ARG A 95 0.04 5.16 23.97
CA ARG A 95 0.44 6.38 23.25
C ARG A 95 1.15 6.07 21.94
N VAL A 96 2.02 5.06 21.95
CA VAL A 96 2.77 4.64 20.75
C VAL A 96 1.85 3.89 19.78
N GLY A 97 0.93 3.06 20.28
CA GLY A 97 -0.04 2.37 19.44
C GLY A 97 -0.99 3.32 18.70
N ILE A 98 -1.45 4.40 19.35
CA ILE A 98 -2.29 5.42 18.70
C ILE A 98 -1.49 6.19 17.64
N LEU A 99 -0.25 6.61 17.94
CA LEU A 99 0.60 7.31 16.97
C LEU A 99 0.93 6.47 15.74
N LEU A 100 1.26 5.19 15.94
CA LEU A 100 1.52 4.27 14.83
C LEU A 100 0.27 4.03 13.98
N TYR A 101 -0.90 3.93 14.60
CA TYR A 101 -2.16 3.82 13.86
C TYR A 101 -2.36 5.02 12.92
N VAL A 102 -2.21 6.26 13.42
CA VAL A 102 -2.38 7.46 12.59
C VAL A 102 -1.37 7.48 11.43
N ILE A 103 -0.10 7.19 11.70
CA ILE A 103 0.96 7.23 10.68
C ILE A 103 0.74 6.18 9.57
N PHE A 104 0.29 4.97 9.93
CA PHE A 104 0.19 3.86 8.98
C PHE A 104 -1.19 3.65 8.38
N ALA A 105 -2.26 4.14 9.02
CA ALA A 105 -3.63 3.90 8.57
C ALA A 105 -4.35 5.17 8.10
N GLU A 106 -3.99 6.35 8.63
CA GLU A 106 -4.75 7.59 8.38
C GLU A 106 -4.01 8.58 7.46
N ILE A 107 -2.68 8.61 7.47
CA ILE A 107 -1.89 9.43 6.53
C ILE A 107 -1.84 8.86 5.10
N PRO A 108 -1.72 7.53 4.87
CA PRO A 108 -1.56 6.98 3.52
C PRO A 108 -2.87 6.76 2.74
N PHE A 109 -4.03 6.94 3.37
CA PHE A 109 -5.37 6.78 2.78
C PHE A 109 -6.12 8.12 2.80
#